data_AF-A0A7S0RQB4-F1
#
_entry.id   AF-A0A7S0RQB4-F1
#
_cell.length_a   1.000
_cell.length_b   1.000
_cell.length_c   1.000
_cell.angle_alpha   90.00
_cell.angle_beta   90.00
_cell.angle_gamma   90.00
#
_symmetry.space_group_name_H-M   'P 1'
#
loop_
_entity.id
_entity.type
_entity.pdbx_description
1 polymer ?
#
loop_
_entity_poly.entity_id
_entity_poly.type
_entity_poly.pdbx_seq_one_letter_code
_entity_poly.pdbx_strand_id
1 'polypeptide(L)'
;MQRVKEALGLEEDPKVMVRKWQATLRSEQRALDRQVRDIQFEEKKVVKSIREAAKRGDQASVRVLAKQVVHTRKTVGQLYTNKAQLMSINNQLVEQLAVLRVSHALQKSTQVMSALTQAIKLPELQRTMVEMSKEMMRAGLIDEMMSDTLDSAMDTEDMEEETEEEISKVLDSIIGDTVKAMPAAGKAKLPQQQAAEEEEEPDDMEELQSRLAAVKAQ
;
A
#
# COMPACT_ATOMS: atom_id res chain seq x y z
N MET A 1 -44.50 -18.42 -10.04
CA MET A 1 -43.70 -18.46 -8.80
C MET A 1 -43.11 -17.10 -8.45
N GLN A 2 -42.36 -16.44 -9.34
CA GLN A 2 -41.71 -15.13 -9.09
C GLN A 2 -42.71 -14.00 -8.77
N ARG A 3 -43.80 -13.89 -9.54
CA ARG A 3 -44.88 -12.90 -9.30
C ARG A 3 -45.67 -13.10 -7.99
N VAL A 4 -45.64 -14.29 -7.40
CA VAL A 4 -46.33 -14.58 -6.13
C VAL A 4 -45.46 -14.16 -4.95
N LYS A 5 -44.14 -14.23 -5.10
CA LYS A 5 -43.17 -13.76 -4.09
C LYS A 5 -43.07 -12.24 -4.03
N GLU A 6 -43.12 -11.57 -5.18
CA GLU A 6 -43.21 -10.10 -5.27
C GLU A 6 -44.49 -9.56 -4.63
N ALA A 7 -45.62 -10.26 -4.78
CA ALA A 7 -46.91 -9.86 -4.21
C ALA A 7 -46.99 -10.02 -2.68
N LEU A 8 -46.07 -10.78 -2.06
CA LEU A 8 -46.02 -11.03 -0.61
C LEU A 8 -44.96 -10.19 0.12
N GLY A 9 -44.20 -9.33 -0.59
CA GLY A 9 -43.16 -8.49 0.02
C GLY A 9 -41.95 -9.27 0.55
N LEU A 10 -41.71 -10.50 0.06
CA LEU A 10 -40.71 -11.42 0.59
C LEU A 10 -39.34 -11.35 -0.11
N GLU A 11 -39.24 -10.72 -1.28
CA GLU A 11 -37.97 -10.48 -1.99
C GLU A 11 -37.80 -8.96 -2.21
N GLU A 12 -36.71 -8.38 -1.70
CA GLU A 12 -36.36 -6.97 -1.95
C GLU A 12 -36.17 -6.72 -3.45
N ASP A 13 -36.64 -5.57 -3.95
CA ASP A 13 -36.41 -5.15 -5.34
C ASP A 13 -34.89 -5.16 -5.64
N PRO A 14 -34.42 -5.85 -6.70
CA PRO A 14 -33.00 -5.87 -7.07
C PRO A 14 -32.35 -4.49 -7.18
N LYS A 15 -33.12 -3.47 -7.59
CA LYS A 15 -32.65 -2.09 -7.63
C LYS A 15 -32.39 -1.51 -6.23
N VAL A 16 -33.22 -1.87 -5.25
CA VAL A 16 -33.04 -1.49 -3.84
C VAL A 16 -31.82 -2.20 -3.25
N MET A 17 -31.66 -3.50 -3.52
CA MET A 17 -30.49 -4.28 -3.11
C MET A 17 -29.18 -3.67 -3.62
N VAL A 18 -29.11 -3.37 -4.93
CA VAL A 18 -27.90 -2.77 -5.52
C VAL A 18 -27.59 -1.39 -4.91
N ARG A 19 -28.62 -0.57 -4.64
CA ARG A 19 -28.43 0.73 -3.97
C ARG A 19 -27.93 0.57 -2.54
N LYS A 20 -28.43 -0.43 -1.80
CA LYS A 20 -27.97 -0.77 -0.45
C LYS A 20 -26.49 -1.15 -0.47
N TRP A 21 -26.06 -2.05 -1.36
CA TRP A 21 -24.66 -2.44 -1.50
C TRP A 21 -23.76 -1.26 -1.87
N GLN A 22 -24.19 -0.40 -2.81
CA GLN A 22 -23.47 0.82 -3.13
C GLN A 22 -23.34 1.79 -1.95
N ALA A 23 -24.36 1.89 -1.09
CA ALA A 23 -24.30 2.72 0.11
C ALA A 23 -23.29 2.17 1.12
N THR A 24 -23.29 0.85 1.34
CA THR A 24 -22.31 0.15 2.17
C THR A 24 -20.89 0.36 1.65
N LEU A 25 -20.64 0.12 0.36
CA LEU A 25 -19.33 0.34 -0.27
C LEU A 25 -18.82 1.77 -0.08
N ARG A 26 -19.69 2.78 -0.25
CA ARG A 26 -19.32 4.19 -0.01
C ARG A 26 -19.05 4.51 1.45
N SER A 27 -19.67 3.79 2.39
CA SER A 27 -19.36 3.92 3.82
C SER A 27 -17.96 3.39 4.12
N GLU A 28 -17.65 2.20 3.60
CA GLU A 28 -16.34 1.56 3.77
C GLU A 28 -15.21 2.36 3.11
N GLN A 29 -15.42 2.87 1.88
CA GLN A 29 -14.46 3.77 1.23
C GLN A 29 -14.12 4.99 2.11
N ARG A 30 -15.13 5.59 2.77
CA ARG A 30 -14.92 6.72 3.68
C ARG A 30 -14.25 6.30 4.99
N ALA A 31 -14.40 5.05 5.42
CA ALA A 31 -13.69 4.51 6.58
C ALA A 31 -12.20 4.35 6.28
N LEU A 32 -11.85 3.80 5.11
CA LEU A 32 -10.47 3.75 4.63
C LEU A 32 -9.86 5.16 4.53
N ASP A 33 -10.60 6.14 3.99
CA ASP A 33 -10.13 7.54 3.93
C ASP A 33 -9.91 8.18 5.31
N ARG A 34 -10.61 7.74 6.35
CA ARG A 34 -10.36 8.16 7.74
C ARG A 34 -9.08 7.52 8.26
N GLN A 35 -8.93 6.20 8.09
CA GLN A 35 -7.73 5.47 8.51
C GLN A 35 -6.47 6.03 7.86
N VAL A 36 -6.49 6.29 6.54
CA VAL A 36 -5.36 6.92 5.83
C VAL A 36 -4.99 8.26 6.47
N ARG A 37 -5.97 9.11 6.78
CA ARG A 37 -5.71 10.41 7.41
C ARG A 37 -5.12 10.27 8.81
N ASP A 38 -5.63 9.34 9.61
CA ASP A 38 -5.17 9.10 10.97
C ASP A 38 -3.73 8.55 10.98
N ILE A 39 -3.43 7.61 10.09
CA ILE A 39 -2.10 7.04 9.89
C ILE A 39 -1.10 8.11 9.42
N GLN A 40 -1.46 8.91 8.42
CA GLN A 40 -0.61 10.02 7.94
C GLN A 40 -0.39 11.10 9.01
N PHE A 41 -1.36 11.31 9.90
CA PHE A 41 -1.18 12.23 11.02
C PHE A 41 -0.17 11.70 12.03
N GLU A 42 -0.21 10.40 12.33
CA GLU A 42 0.76 9.76 13.21
C GLU A 42 2.16 9.70 12.57
N GLU A 43 2.27 9.41 11.27
CA GLU A 43 3.53 9.46 10.51
C GLU A 43 4.21 10.83 10.68
N LYS A 44 3.44 11.93 10.61
CA LYS A 44 4.00 13.28 10.82
C LYS A 44 4.63 13.47 12.21
N LYS A 45 4.13 12.80 13.24
CA LYS A 45 4.73 12.84 14.59
C LYS A 45 6.00 12.00 14.65
N VAL A 46 6.01 10.84 14.01
CA VAL A 46 7.20 9.99 13.87
C VAL A 46 8.31 10.74 13.12
N VAL A 47 7.97 11.44 12.03
CA VAL A 47 8.92 12.28 11.27
C VAL A 47 9.52 13.40 12.14
N LYS A 48 8.74 14.03 13.01
CA LYS A 48 9.29 15.00 13.99
C LYS A 48 10.26 14.33 14.95
N SER A 49 9.90 13.15 15.47
CA SER A 49 10.74 12.37 16.38
C SER A 49 12.06 11.93 15.74
N ILE A 50 12.05 11.58 14.44
CA ILE A 50 13.26 11.28 13.66
C ILE A 50 14.20 12.49 13.65
N ARG A 51 13.67 13.70 13.40
CA ARG A 51 14.48 14.93 13.36
C ARG A 51 15.09 15.26 14.72
N GLU A 52 14.33 15.06 15.79
CA GLU A 52 14.82 15.28 17.16
C GLU A 52 15.89 14.25 17.54
N ALA A 53 15.69 12.98 17.21
CA ALA A 53 16.68 11.93 17.42
C ALA A 53 17.97 12.18 16.62
N ALA A 54 17.85 12.61 15.36
CA ALA A 54 18.98 12.95 14.50
C ALA A 54 19.83 14.10 15.09
N LYS A 55 19.18 15.15 15.62
CA LYS A 55 19.88 16.26 16.30
C LYS A 55 20.62 15.82 17.55
N ARG A 56 20.13 14.80 18.26
CA ARG A 56 20.80 14.21 19.43
C ARG A 56 21.93 13.24 19.07
N GLY A 57 22.11 12.93 17.79
CA GLY A 57 23.09 11.93 17.32
C GLY A 57 22.69 10.48 17.62
N ASP A 58 21.44 10.22 17.98
CA ASP A 58 20.94 8.88 18.28
C ASP A 58 20.56 8.13 16.99
N GLN A 59 21.58 7.54 16.36
CA GLN A 59 21.42 6.82 15.09
C GLN A 59 20.56 5.56 15.21
N ALA A 60 20.54 4.91 16.38
CA ALA A 60 19.74 3.72 16.60
C ALA A 60 18.24 4.05 16.57
N SER A 61 17.83 5.09 17.30
CA SER A 61 16.44 5.56 17.27
C SER A 61 16.02 6.09 15.90
N VAL A 62 16.92 6.81 15.20
CA VAL A 62 16.65 7.29 13.83
C VAL A 62 16.35 6.12 12.88
N ARG A 63 17.14 5.04 12.95
CA ARG A 63 16.95 3.87 12.09
C ARG A 63 15.63 3.14 12.38
N VAL A 64 15.29 2.94 13.66
CA VAL A 64 14.03 2.27 14.05
C VAL A 64 12.82 3.09 13.63
N LEU A 65 12.83 4.40 13.87
CA LEU A 65 11.72 5.27 13.49
C LEU A 65 11.60 5.41 11.96
N ALA A 66 12.71 5.37 11.22
CA ALA A 66 12.67 5.39 9.76
C ALA A 66 12.04 4.12 9.18
N LYS A 67 12.37 2.93 9.72
CA LYS A 67 11.68 1.67 9.40
C LYS A 67 10.16 1.80 9.60
N GLN A 68 9.75 2.33 10.75
CA GLN A 68 8.34 2.59 11.02
C GLN A 68 7.67 3.49 9.97
N VAL A 69 8.37 4.51 9.45
CA VAL A 69 7.85 5.37 8.37
C VAL A 69 7.71 4.60 7.05
N VAL A 70 8.68 3.76 6.69
CA VAL A 70 8.60 2.89 5.50
C VAL A 70 7.37 1.99 5.58
N HIS A 71 7.22 1.26 6.68
CA HIS A 71 6.06 0.41 6.95
C HIS A 71 4.73 1.18 6.84
N THR A 72 4.69 2.38 7.45
CA THR A 72 3.51 3.24 7.44
C THR A 72 3.11 3.65 6.01
N ARG A 73 4.09 3.98 5.17
CA ARG A 73 3.85 4.34 3.77
C ARG A 73 3.38 3.14 2.94
N LYS A 74 3.94 1.94 3.14
CA LYS A 74 3.47 0.69 2.50
C LYS A 74 2.00 0.42 2.89
N THR A 75 1.67 0.57 4.17
CA THR A 75 0.30 0.44 4.68
C THR A 75 -0.67 1.43 4.03
N VAL A 76 -0.29 2.71 3.91
CA VAL A 76 -1.10 3.73 3.22
C VAL A 76 -1.30 3.36 1.74
N GLY A 77 -0.26 2.88 1.06
CA GLY A 77 -0.35 2.38 -0.32
C GLY A 77 -1.35 1.23 -0.47
N GLN A 78 -1.31 0.25 0.44
CA GLN A 78 -2.26 -0.85 0.49
C GLN A 78 -3.70 -0.35 0.69
N LEU A 79 -3.94 0.58 1.63
CA LEU A 79 -5.27 1.17 1.84
C LEU A 79 -5.83 1.88 0.59
N TYR A 80 -4.98 2.53 -0.21
CA TYR A 80 -5.42 3.10 -1.50
C TYR A 80 -5.79 2.03 -2.52
N THR A 81 -5.02 0.95 -2.61
CA THR A 81 -5.35 -0.20 -3.46
C THR A 81 -6.68 -0.82 -3.04
N ASN A 82 -6.91 -0.98 -1.73
CA ASN A 82 -8.16 -1.48 -1.16
C ASN A 82 -9.34 -0.58 -1.55
N LYS A 83 -9.16 0.74 -1.43
CA LYS A 83 -10.17 1.70 -1.86
C LYS A 83 -10.48 1.58 -3.36
N ALA A 84 -9.46 1.41 -4.19
CA ALA A 84 -9.63 1.22 -5.64
C ALA A 84 -10.44 -0.04 -5.96
N GLN A 85 -10.21 -1.15 -5.24
CA GLN A 85 -11.02 -2.37 -5.36
C GLN A 85 -12.49 -2.09 -5.03
N LEU A 86 -12.79 -1.37 -3.95
CA LEU A 86 -14.17 -1.00 -3.61
C LEU A 86 -14.82 -0.08 -4.66
N MET A 87 -14.06 0.82 -5.27
CA MET A 87 -14.53 1.67 -6.36
C MET A 87 -14.85 0.83 -7.61
N SER A 88 -14.03 -0.18 -7.91
CA SER A 88 -14.27 -1.13 -9.00
C SER A 88 -15.59 -1.89 -8.79
N ILE A 89 -15.81 -2.46 -7.60
CA ILE A 89 -17.08 -3.14 -7.26
C ILE A 89 -18.26 -2.18 -7.44
N ASN A 90 -18.14 -0.95 -6.94
CA ASN A 90 -19.22 0.03 -7.07
C ASN A 90 -19.53 0.37 -8.54
N ASN A 91 -18.51 0.45 -9.41
CA ASN A 91 -18.72 0.69 -10.85
C ASN A 91 -19.44 -0.48 -11.52
N GLN A 92 -19.07 -1.72 -11.18
CA GLN A 92 -19.78 -2.91 -11.68
C GLN A 92 -21.23 -2.94 -11.17
N LEU A 93 -21.51 -2.48 -9.96
CA LEU A 93 -22.88 -2.32 -9.47
C LEU A 93 -23.66 -1.24 -10.24
N VAL A 94 -23.01 -0.16 -10.69
CA VAL A 94 -23.64 0.83 -11.58
C VAL A 94 -24.02 0.18 -12.92
N GLU A 95 -23.16 -0.68 -13.47
CA GLU A 95 -23.44 -1.46 -14.67
C GLU A 95 -24.65 -2.38 -14.46
N GLN A 96 -24.73 -3.07 -13.32
CA GLN A 96 -25.89 -3.91 -12.98
C GLN A 96 -27.21 -3.13 -12.93
N LEU A 97 -27.20 -1.87 -12.49
CA LEU A 97 -28.39 -1.01 -12.58
C LEU A 97 -28.80 -0.71 -14.03
N ALA A 98 -27.85 -0.64 -14.96
CA ALA A 98 -28.15 -0.48 -16.38
C ALA A 98 -28.73 -1.78 -16.97
N VAL A 99 -28.13 -2.93 -16.64
CA VAL A 99 -28.64 -4.26 -17.03
C VAL A 99 -30.06 -4.49 -16.51
N LEU A 100 -30.36 -4.08 -15.27
CA LEU A 100 -31.69 -4.16 -14.68
C LEU A 100 -32.75 -3.37 -15.46
N ARG A 101 -32.38 -2.24 -16.08
CA ARG A 101 -33.34 -1.45 -16.89
C ARG A 101 -33.77 -2.16 -18.17
N VAL A 102 -32.92 -3.05 -18.70
CA VAL A 102 -33.16 -3.74 -19.97
C VAL A 102 -33.71 -5.14 -19.73
N SER A 103 -33.14 -5.87 -18.78
CA SER A 103 -33.44 -7.29 -18.54
C SER A 103 -34.40 -7.54 -17.37
N HIS A 104 -34.66 -6.52 -16.54
CA HIS A 104 -35.43 -6.64 -15.29
C HIS A 104 -34.88 -7.67 -14.28
N ALA A 105 -33.66 -8.18 -14.48
CA ALA A 105 -33.00 -9.15 -13.61
C ALA A 105 -31.52 -8.78 -13.40
N LEU A 106 -30.94 -9.24 -12.28
CA LEU A 106 -29.48 -9.17 -12.08
C LEU A 106 -28.81 -10.22 -12.97
N GLN A 107 -27.71 -9.84 -13.61
CA GLN A 107 -26.86 -10.79 -14.31
C GLN A 107 -25.69 -11.19 -13.43
N LYS A 108 -25.37 -12.48 -13.42
CA LYS A 108 -24.15 -13.00 -12.80
C LYS A 108 -22.92 -12.26 -13.30
N SER A 109 -22.09 -11.79 -12.37
CA SER A 109 -20.84 -11.10 -12.70
C SER A 109 -19.65 -11.74 -11.99
N THR A 110 -18.81 -12.38 -12.80
CA THR A 110 -17.51 -12.91 -12.35
C THR A 110 -16.56 -11.80 -11.92
N GLN A 111 -16.71 -10.59 -12.46
CA GLN A 111 -15.89 -9.45 -12.08
C GLN A 111 -16.25 -8.95 -10.67
N VAL A 112 -17.55 -8.89 -10.34
CA VAL A 112 -18.02 -8.56 -8.97
C VAL A 112 -17.54 -9.62 -8.00
N MET A 113 -17.67 -10.89 -8.37
CA MET A 113 -17.19 -12.01 -7.57
C MET A 113 -15.68 -11.89 -7.28
N SER A 114 -14.85 -11.67 -8.30
CA SER A 114 -13.39 -11.57 -8.14
C SER A 114 -12.99 -10.36 -7.29
N ALA A 115 -13.54 -9.18 -7.57
CA ALA A 115 -13.22 -7.96 -6.83
C ALA A 115 -13.69 -8.06 -5.36
N LEU A 116 -14.84 -8.69 -5.11
CA LEU A 116 -15.34 -8.95 -3.76
C LEU A 116 -14.47 -9.96 -3.01
N THR A 117 -13.98 -10.98 -3.69
CA THR A 117 -13.04 -11.96 -3.11
C THR A 117 -11.75 -11.30 -2.65
N GLN A 118 -11.20 -10.40 -3.46
CA GLN A 118 -10.03 -9.60 -3.06
C GLN A 118 -10.35 -8.72 -1.85
N ALA A 119 -11.53 -8.08 -1.84
CA ALA A 119 -11.94 -7.22 -0.75
C ALA A 119 -12.17 -7.98 0.58
N ILE A 120 -12.54 -9.26 0.53
CA ILE A 120 -12.70 -10.13 1.71
C ILE A 120 -11.35 -10.43 2.39
N LYS A 121 -10.25 -10.48 1.63
CA LYS A 121 -8.91 -10.72 2.18
C LYS A 121 -8.41 -9.57 3.06
N LEU A 122 -9.09 -8.43 3.03
CA LEU A 122 -8.70 -7.22 3.75
C LEU A 122 -9.30 -7.26 5.16
N PRO A 123 -8.48 -7.30 6.22
CA PRO A 123 -8.97 -7.47 7.59
C PRO A 123 -10.00 -6.41 8.00
N GLU A 124 -9.85 -5.16 7.56
CA GLU A 124 -10.79 -4.08 7.93
C GLU A 124 -12.16 -4.22 7.23
N LEU A 125 -12.22 -4.93 6.11
CA LEU A 125 -13.41 -5.04 5.27
C LEU A 125 -14.05 -6.43 5.30
N GLN A 126 -13.32 -7.44 5.80
CA GLN A 126 -13.67 -8.85 5.75
C GLN A 126 -15.12 -9.10 6.16
N ARG A 127 -15.53 -8.62 7.34
CA ARG A 127 -16.88 -8.84 7.85
C ARG A 127 -17.95 -8.30 6.89
N THR A 128 -17.84 -7.02 6.52
CA THR A 128 -18.81 -6.35 5.65
C THR A 128 -18.86 -7.01 4.27
N MET A 129 -17.71 -7.37 3.70
CA MET A 129 -17.62 -7.97 2.36
C MET A 129 -18.13 -9.41 2.34
N VAL A 130 -17.92 -10.19 3.41
CA VAL A 130 -18.49 -11.54 3.56
C VAL A 130 -20.01 -11.49 3.68
N GLU A 131 -20.55 -10.57 4.47
CA GLU A 131 -22.00 -10.37 4.58
C GLU A 131 -22.60 -9.96 3.23
N MET A 132 -21.97 -9.00 2.55
CA MET A 132 -22.39 -8.56 1.22
C MET A 132 -22.29 -9.67 0.17
N SER A 133 -21.26 -10.51 0.21
CA SER A 133 -21.11 -11.67 -0.66
C SER A 133 -22.28 -12.65 -0.52
N LYS A 134 -22.67 -12.96 0.72
CA LYS A 134 -23.84 -13.82 0.99
C LYS A 134 -25.13 -13.22 0.44
N GLU A 135 -25.33 -11.91 0.57
CA GLU A 135 -26.49 -11.22 0.00
C GLU A 135 -26.48 -11.27 -1.54
N MET A 136 -25.33 -10.99 -2.17
CA MET A 136 -25.16 -11.02 -3.63
C MET A 136 -25.35 -12.42 -4.21
N MET A 137 -24.92 -13.46 -3.49
CA MET A 137 -25.12 -14.86 -3.86
C MET A 137 -26.60 -15.23 -3.84
N ARG A 138 -27.33 -14.84 -2.78
CA ARG A 138 -28.79 -15.06 -2.68
C ARG A 138 -29.57 -14.32 -3.76
N ALA A 139 -29.10 -13.12 -4.14
CA ALA A 139 -29.68 -12.32 -5.20
C ALA A 139 -29.32 -12.83 -6.62
N GLY A 140 -28.46 -13.86 -6.73
CA GLY A 140 -28.03 -14.43 -8.02
C GLY A 140 -27.03 -13.57 -8.80
N LEU A 141 -26.41 -12.58 -8.16
CA LEU A 141 -25.41 -11.70 -8.78
C LEU A 141 -24.02 -12.36 -8.85
N ILE A 142 -23.69 -13.22 -7.89
CA ILE A 142 -22.44 -13.98 -7.87
C ILE A 142 -22.75 -15.46 -7.64
N ASP A 143 -21.88 -16.33 -8.14
CA ASP A 143 -21.98 -17.77 -7.91
C ASP A 143 -21.56 -18.14 -6.48
N GLU A 144 -21.86 -19.38 -6.07
CA GLU A 144 -21.37 -19.92 -4.80
C GLU A 144 -19.85 -19.84 -4.79
N MET A 145 -19.31 -18.95 -3.96
CA MET A 145 -17.86 -18.80 -3.80
C MET A 145 -17.29 -20.13 -3.31
N MET A 146 -16.57 -20.84 -4.18
CA MET A 146 -15.78 -22.00 -3.77
C MET A 146 -14.74 -21.51 -2.75
N SER A 147 -14.66 -22.22 -1.62
CA SER A 147 -13.90 -21.85 -0.42
C SER A 147 -12.37 -21.79 -0.61
N ASP A 148 -11.88 -21.97 -1.83
CA ASP A 148 -10.46 -22.12 -2.20
C ASP A 148 -9.64 -20.82 -2.14
N THR A 149 -10.27 -19.69 -1.82
CA THR A 149 -9.60 -18.37 -1.77
C THR A 149 -9.17 -17.93 -0.37
N LEU A 150 -9.61 -18.66 0.67
CA LEU A 150 -9.19 -18.43 2.06
C LEU A 150 -7.78 -18.98 2.35
N ASP A 151 -7.32 -19.98 1.59
CA ASP A 151 -6.02 -20.64 1.83
C ASP A 151 -4.82 -19.81 1.28
N SER A 152 -5.09 -18.83 0.43
CA SER A 152 -4.08 -17.97 -0.21
C SER A 152 -3.92 -16.61 0.50
N ALA A 153 -4.61 -16.40 1.63
CA ALA A 153 -4.49 -15.17 2.46
C ALA A 153 -3.31 -15.21 3.44
N MET A 154 -2.65 -16.36 3.59
CA MET A 154 -1.44 -16.52 4.41
C MET A 154 -0.14 -16.31 3.62
N ASP A 155 -0.23 -16.17 2.28
CA ASP A 155 0.94 -16.10 1.38
C ASP A 155 1.27 -14.66 0.93
N THR A 156 0.57 -13.66 1.46
CA THR A 156 0.91 -12.23 1.29
C THR A 156 1.62 -11.65 2.51
N GLU A 157 2.17 -12.49 3.39
CA GLU A 157 3.32 -12.10 4.21
C GLU A 157 4.54 -11.94 3.30
N ASP A 158 4.42 -10.94 2.44
CA ASP A 158 5.49 -10.25 1.77
C ASP A 158 6.28 -9.52 2.86
N MET A 159 6.94 -10.32 3.71
CA MET A 159 8.08 -9.93 4.53
C MET A 159 9.25 -9.61 3.59
N GLU A 160 9.03 -8.71 2.64
CA GLU A 160 10.11 -7.96 2.05
C GLU A 160 10.80 -7.29 3.23
N GLU A 161 11.99 -7.80 3.59
CA GLU A 161 12.88 -7.08 4.46
C GLU A 161 12.98 -5.67 3.89
N GLU A 162 12.47 -4.68 4.63
CA GLU A 162 12.56 -3.28 4.24
C GLU A 162 14.02 -3.01 3.90
N THR A 163 14.30 -2.82 2.61
CA THR A 163 15.68 -2.75 2.14
C THR A 163 16.35 -1.56 2.82
N GLU A 164 17.62 -1.72 3.20
CA GLU A 164 18.38 -0.61 3.79
C GLU A 164 18.38 0.62 2.85
N GLU A 165 18.21 0.41 1.55
CA GLU A 165 17.99 1.44 0.55
C GLU A 165 16.70 2.24 0.75
N GLU A 166 15.56 1.59 0.99
CA GLU A 166 14.29 2.29 1.22
C GLU A 166 14.33 3.14 2.50
N ILE A 167 14.92 2.57 3.55
CA ILE A 167 15.14 3.27 4.82
C ILE A 167 16.04 4.50 4.58
N SER A 168 17.13 4.33 3.84
CA SER A 168 18.06 5.42 3.50
C SER A 168 17.38 6.50 2.66
N LYS A 169 16.60 6.14 1.64
CA LYS A 169 15.81 7.08 0.83
C LYS A 169 14.82 7.90 1.69
N VAL A 170 14.17 7.25 2.66
CA VAL A 170 13.27 7.94 3.59
C VAL A 170 14.05 8.90 4.49
N LEU A 171 15.18 8.49 5.04
CA LEU A 171 16.04 9.34 5.86
C LEU A 171 16.55 10.56 5.08
N ASP A 172 17.03 10.37 3.85
CA ASP A 172 17.48 11.45 2.98
C ASP A 172 16.35 12.43 2.65
N SER A 173 15.13 11.92 2.41
CA SER A 173 13.97 12.78 2.18
C SER A 173 13.64 13.64 3.42
N ILE A 174 13.68 13.04 4.61
CA ILE A 174 13.32 13.73 5.86
C ILE A 174 14.40 14.75 6.25
N ILE A 175 15.68 14.39 6.12
CA ILE A 175 16.83 15.24 6.48
C ILE A 175 17.04 16.31 5.40
N GLY A 176 16.95 15.96 4.12
CA GLY A 176 17.01 16.91 3.01
C GLY A 176 15.94 17.99 3.09
N ASP A 177 14.72 17.64 3.51
CA ASP A 177 13.65 18.62 3.79
C ASP A 177 13.98 19.52 4.97
N THR A 178 14.68 19.03 6.01
CA THR A 178 15.12 19.90 7.12
C THR A 178 16.20 20.90 6.71
N VAL A 179 17.13 20.50 5.84
CA VAL A 179 18.18 21.40 5.34
C VAL A 179 17.57 22.50 4.45
N LYS A 180 16.54 22.17 3.66
CA LYS A 180 15.81 23.15 2.83
C LYS A 180 14.91 24.10 3.64
N ALA A 181 14.39 23.64 4.78
CA ALA A 181 13.48 24.43 5.63
C ALA A 181 14.20 25.39 6.60
N MET A 182 15.54 25.34 6.69
CA MET A 182 16.31 26.31 7.46
C MET A 182 16.56 27.58 6.62
N PRO A 183 16.22 28.80 7.10
CA PRO A 183 16.70 30.02 6.46
C PRO A 183 18.22 29.99 6.45
N ALA A 184 18.83 30.39 5.34
CA ALA A 184 20.26 30.35 5.08
C ALA A 184 21.08 31.11 6.14
N ALA A 185 21.30 30.49 7.29
CA ALA A 185 22.18 30.93 8.35
C ALA A 185 23.23 29.84 8.52
N GLY A 186 24.36 30.03 7.83
CA GLY A 186 25.55 29.21 7.96
C GLY A 186 25.61 28.08 6.95
N LYS A 187 26.35 28.31 5.87
CA LYS A 187 27.05 27.25 5.13
C LYS A 187 28.07 26.60 6.09
N ALA A 188 27.62 25.78 7.03
CA ALA A 188 28.48 24.82 7.69
C ALA A 188 28.56 23.62 6.77
N LYS A 189 29.62 23.57 5.94
CA LYS A 189 30.01 22.37 5.21
C LYS A 189 29.99 21.19 6.19
N LEU A 190 29.11 20.22 5.99
CA LEU A 190 29.37 18.88 6.51
C LEU A 190 30.69 18.40 5.89
N PRO A 191 31.53 17.64 6.62
CA PRO A 191 32.74 17.09 6.06
C PRO A 191 32.37 16.20 4.88
N GLN A 192 32.83 16.59 3.69
CA GLN A 192 32.87 15.72 2.53
C GLN A 192 33.69 14.50 2.95
N GLN A 193 33.02 13.36 3.02
CA GLN A 193 33.67 12.08 2.92
C GLN A 193 34.38 12.10 1.57
N GLN A 194 35.71 12.24 1.60
CA GLN A 194 36.54 12.15 0.40
C GLN A 194 36.31 10.77 -0.21
N ALA A 195 35.49 10.74 -1.25
CA ALA A 195 35.67 9.78 -2.32
C ALA A 195 37.06 10.07 -2.88
N ALA A 196 38.00 9.15 -2.67
CA ALA A 196 39.22 9.09 -3.43
C ALA A 196 38.82 8.68 -4.85
N GLU A 197 38.60 9.67 -5.71
CA GLU A 197 38.73 9.48 -7.15
C GLU A 197 40.21 9.30 -7.44
N GLU A 198 40.51 8.14 -8.02
CA GLU A 198 41.76 7.77 -8.65
C GLU A 198 42.08 8.79 -9.76
N GLU A 199 43.13 9.59 -9.56
CA GLU A 199 43.88 10.17 -10.68
C GLU A 199 44.98 9.17 -11.05
N GLU A 200 44.83 8.53 -12.22
CA GLU A 200 45.89 7.78 -12.88
C GLU A 200 47.01 8.76 -13.31
N GLU A 201 48.14 8.75 -12.60
CA GLU A 201 49.44 9.20 -13.13
C GLU A 201 50.22 7.99 -13.67
N PRO A 202 50.82 8.05 -14.87
CA PRO A 202 51.38 6.88 -15.56
C PRO A 202 52.85 6.56 -15.23
N ASP A 203 53.38 6.89 -14.04
CA ASP A 203 54.83 6.75 -13.74
C ASP A 203 55.22 5.61 -12.77
N ASP A 204 54.26 4.86 -12.20
CA ASP A 204 54.57 3.85 -11.15
C ASP A 204 55.00 2.46 -11.67
N MET A 205 54.93 2.21 -12.98
CA MET A 205 55.25 0.89 -13.56
C MET A 205 56.76 0.59 -13.61
N GLU A 206 57.63 1.59 -13.78
CA GLU A 206 59.08 1.38 -13.77
C GLU A 206 59.63 1.17 -12.35
N GLU A 207 59.09 1.87 -11.35
CA GLU A 207 59.52 1.70 -9.96
C GLU A 207 59.11 0.33 -9.41
N LEU A 208 57.91 -0.16 -9.74
CA LEU A 208 57.45 -1.50 -9.37
C LEU A 208 58.28 -2.62 -10.02
N GLN A 209 58.71 -2.45 -11.27
CA GLN A 209 59.59 -3.42 -11.94
C GLN A 209 60.98 -3.46 -11.31
N SER A 210 61.53 -2.32 -10.90
CA SER A 210 62.83 -2.24 -10.22
C SER A 210 62.82 -2.95 -8.86
N ARG A 211 61.72 -2.84 -8.10
CA ARG A 211 61.56 -3.53 -6.81
C ARG A 211 61.35 -5.02 -6.96
N LEU A 212 60.63 -5.47 -7.99
CA LEU A 212 60.40 -6.89 -8.24
C LEU A 212 61.67 -7.60 -8.75
N ALA A 213 62.52 -6.90 -9.49
CA ALA A 213 63.85 -7.39 -9.87
C ALA A 213 64.80 -7.53 -8.67
N ALA A 214 64.76 -6.58 -7.72
CA ALA A 214 65.57 -6.64 -6.51
C ALA A 214 65.19 -7.80 -5.59
N VAL A 215 63.91 -8.18 -5.54
CA VAL A 215 63.42 -9.31 -4.73
C VAL A 215 63.70 -10.67 -5.39
N LYS A 216 63.83 -10.73 -6.73
CA LYS A 216 64.20 -11.97 -7.44
C LYS A 216 65.70 -12.26 -7.46
N ALA A 217 66.54 -11.31 -7.03
CA ALA A 217 68.00 -11.44 -7.01
C ALA A 217 68.57 -11.79 -5.63
N GLN A 218 67.71 -12.15 -4.65
CA GLN A 218 68.08 -12.71 -3.35
C GLN A 218 67.73 -14.19 -3.26
#